data_AF-A0A1A8XB52-F1
#
_entry.id   AF-A0A1A8XB52-F1
#
_cell.length_a   1.000
_cell.length_b   1.000
_cell.length_c   1.000
_cell.angle_alpha   90.00
_cell.angle_beta   90.00
_cell.angle_gamma   90.00
#
_symmetry.space_group_name_H-M   'P 1'
#
loop_
_entity.id
_entity.type
_entity.pdbx_description
1 polymer ?
#
loop_
_entity_poly.entity_id
_entity_poly.type
_entity_poly.pdbx_seq_one_letter_code
_entity_poly.pdbx_strand_id
1 'polypeptide(L)'
;YRFFSEFEAYKSLIENVPLSNTENEVRKTCDSLSSDNIFYKVPSSNNICKQFIHLYSKLSTTVRGKINTNSLDDNDYSFMNYWINYTLTSSNVDASDYIKELYTKLKDSDKNNFFSVNFLVEKFKSMKLHDLENIKILIDLYNHMLKVNSTCSGCEEKGEYTSCLKETREFNEIYKGVIINCIDGCSDIYNALELLNCKYNQEIIAYHNALSYLEFNKLDELQDYNFVLKEHNTKQFKKILTIPILFPIFGLLFMLFFSNVLSPFRQFLLGEINMIRNRGMLQYGSNKLLLRSSDHDNTTFGYGDYNIGYYSVRDA
;
A
#
# COMPACT_ATOMS: atom_id res chain seq x y z
N TYR A 1 -13.98 1.68 -9.56
CA TYR A 1 -12.55 2.08 -9.57
C TYR A 1 -12.18 3.10 -10.65
N ARG A 2 -12.53 2.96 -11.94
CA ARG A 2 -12.03 3.89 -13.00
C ARG A 2 -12.15 5.39 -12.71
N PHE A 3 -13.23 5.85 -12.07
CA PHE A 3 -13.42 7.26 -11.69
C PHE A 3 -12.26 7.87 -10.86
N PHE A 4 -11.42 7.06 -10.21
CA PHE A 4 -10.25 7.53 -9.47
C PHE A 4 -9.20 8.25 -10.34
N SER A 5 -9.18 8.05 -11.66
CA SER A 5 -8.31 8.86 -12.55
C SER A 5 -8.65 10.35 -12.50
N GLU A 6 -9.94 10.67 -12.27
CA GLU A 6 -10.50 12.02 -12.20
C GLU A 6 -10.99 12.34 -10.77
N PHE A 7 -10.41 11.70 -9.74
CA PHE A 7 -10.93 11.74 -8.35
C PHE A 7 -11.24 13.14 -7.81
N GLU A 8 -10.35 14.11 -8.03
CA GLU A 8 -10.53 15.50 -7.56
C GLU A 8 -11.80 16.16 -8.11
N ALA A 9 -12.12 15.90 -9.39
CA ALA A 9 -13.33 16.41 -10.01
C ALA A 9 -14.56 15.88 -9.27
N TYR A 10 -14.64 14.56 -9.04
CA TYR A 10 -15.73 13.92 -8.31
C TYR A 10 -15.82 14.32 -6.83
N LYS A 11 -14.67 14.43 -6.13
CA LYS A 11 -14.59 14.88 -4.74
C LYS A 11 -15.22 16.27 -4.58
N SER A 12 -14.90 17.19 -5.48
CA SER A 12 -15.44 18.55 -5.47
C SER A 12 -16.97 18.61 -5.54
N LEU A 13 -17.62 17.61 -6.15
CA LEU A 13 -19.09 17.55 -6.30
C LEU A 13 -19.81 17.13 -5.01
N ILE A 14 -19.14 16.39 -4.12
CA ILE A 14 -19.69 15.99 -2.81
C ILE A 14 -19.49 17.12 -1.80
N GLU A 15 -18.33 17.76 -1.81
CA GLU A 15 -17.99 18.80 -0.82
C GLU A 15 -18.75 20.11 -1.05
N ASN A 16 -19.12 20.43 -2.29
CA ASN A 16 -19.75 21.70 -2.66
C ASN A 16 -21.28 21.62 -2.84
N VAL A 17 -21.98 20.57 -2.36
CA VAL A 17 -23.45 20.50 -2.47
C VAL A 17 -24.11 21.59 -1.62
N PRO A 18 -24.73 22.63 -2.21
CA PRO A 18 -25.35 23.69 -1.42
C PRO A 18 -26.71 23.20 -0.94
N LEU A 19 -26.91 23.06 0.37
CA LEU A 19 -28.21 22.65 0.93
C LEU A 19 -29.35 23.65 0.66
N SER A 20 -29.06 24.88 0.22
CA SER A 20 -29.99 26.01 0.30
C SER A 20 -30.71 26.42 -1.00
N ASN A 21 -30.21 26.05 -2.19
CA ASN A 21 -30.63 26.66 -3.46
C ASN A 21 -31.27 25.68 -4.47
N THR A 22 -31.80 24.55 -4.04
CA THR A 22 -32.65 23.71 -4.91
C THR A 22 -33.91 24.47 -5.32
N GLU A 23 -34.20 24.50 -6.61
CA GLU A 23 -35.39 25.13 -7.18
C GLU A 23 -36.68 24.61 -6.53
N ASN A 24 -37.75 25.43 -6.58
CA ASN A 24 -39.01 25.09 -5.91
C ASN A 24 -39.61 23.75 -6.34
N GLU A 25 -39.36 23.31 -7.58
CA GLU A 25 -39.79 22.02 -8.11
C GLU A 25 -38.99 20.85 -7.50
N VAL A 26 -37.65 20.93 -7.51
CA VAL A 26 -36.76 19.96 -6.84
C VAL A 26 -37.18 19.75 -5.39
N ARG A 27 -37.44 20.85 -4.66
CA ARG A 27 -37.88 20.77 -3.25
C ARG A 27 -39.22 20.04 -3.12
N LYS A 28 -40.25 20.47 -3.87
CA LYS A 28 -41.58 19.84 -3.85
C LYS A 28 -41.53 18.35 -4.15
N THR A 29 -40.83 17.97 -5.23
CA THR A 29 -40.76 16.57 -5.68
C THR A 29 -40.01 15.70 -4.67
N CYS A 30 -38.82 16.13 -4.21
CA CYS A 30 -38.05 15.35 -3.23
C CYS A 30 -38.74 15.24 -1.86
N ASP A 31 -39.47 16.28 -1.40
CA ASP A 31 -40.16 16.23 -0.11
C ASP A 31 -41.40 15.32 -0.15
N SER A 32 -42.06 15.17 -1.32
CA SER A 32 -43.21 14.26 -1.50
C SER A 32 -42.87 12.76 -1.52
N LEU A 33 -41.62 12.39 -1.80
CA LEU A 33 -41.16 10.99 -1.83
C LEU A 33 -41.39 10.25 -0.52
N SER A 34 -41.45 10.98 0.60
CA SER A 34 -41.68 10.46 1.96
C SER A 34 -42.95 9.61 2.13
N SER A 35 -43.85 9.63 1.14
CA SER A 35 -45.10 8.86 1.13
C SER A 35 -44.99 7.45 0.52
N ASP A 36 -43.91 7.11 -0.20
CA ASP A 36 -43.74 5.78 -0.80
C ASP A 36 -42.96 4.79 0.08
N ASN A 37 -43.31 3.51 -0.04
CA ASN A 37 -42.81 2.41 0.80
C ASN A 37 -41.28 2.22 0.79
N ILE A 38 -40.60 2.48 -0.35
CA ILE A 38 -39.14 2.34 -0.42
C ILE A 38 -38.43 3.54 0.23
N PHE A 39 -38.91 4.76 0.01
CA PHE A 39 -38.32 5.98 0.57
C PHE A 39 -38.58 6.12 2.07
N TYR A 40 -39.73 5.65 2.57
CA TYR A 40 -40.03 5.63 4.01
C TYR A 40 -39.01 4.80 4.82
N LYS A 41 -38.42 3.75 4.22
CA LYS A 41 -37.38 2.91 4.84
C LYS A 41 -36.00 3.58 4.92
N VAL A 42 -35.84 4.74 4.28
CA VAL A 42 -34.59 5.50 4.22
C VAL A 42 -34.87 6.90 4.81
N PRO A 43 -34.56 7.14 6.10
CA PRO A 43 -34.97 8.36 6.82
C PRO A 43 -34.50 9.69 6.22
N SER A 44 -33.52 9.66 5.31
CA SER A 44 -32.93 10.81 4.62
C SER A 44 -33.31 10.91 3.14
N SER A 45 -34.31 10.16 2.65
CA SER A 45 -34.68 10.07 1.22
C SER A 45 -34.82 11.42 0.51
N ASN A 46 -35.44 12.41 1.14
CA ASN A 46 -35.62 13.74 0.55
C ASN A 46 -34.28 14.47 0.35
N ASN A 47 -33.32 14.29 1.26
CA ASN A 47 -31.97 14.83 1.15
C ASN A 47 -31.14 14.04 0.12
N ILE A 48 -31.28 12.72 0.07
CA ILE A 48 -30.65 11.86 -0.95
C ILE A 48 -31.14 12.25 -2.35
N CYS A 49 -32.45 12.49 -2.53
CA CYS A 49 -33.02 12.99 -3.78
C CYS A 49 -32.41 14.33 -4.21
N LYS A 50 -32.31 15.31 -3.28
CA LYS A 50 -31.70 16.62 -3.56
C LYS A 50 -30.22 16.50 -3.94
N GLN A 51 -29.45 15.66 -3.24
CA GLN A 51 -28.06 15.38 -3.55
C GLN A 51 -27.91 14.66 -4.91
N PHE A 52 -28.73 13.66 -5.20
CA PHE A 52 -28.73 12.92 -6.46
C PHE A 52 -28.97 13.85 -7.66
N ILE A 53 -29.97 14.74 -7.57
CA ILE A 53 -30.26 15.75 -8.61
C ILE A 53 -29.10 16.74 -8.74
N HIS A 54 -28.48 17.16 -7.63
CA HIS A 54 -27.29 18.02 -7.69
C HIS A 54 -26.13 17.32 -8.42
N LEU A 55 -25.77 16.10 -8.03
CA LEU A 55 -24.72 15.31 -8.67
C LEU A 55 -25.03 15.09 -10.16
N TYR A 56 -26.25 14.66 -10.50
CA TYR A 56 -26.68 14.49 -11.88
C TYR A 56 -26.56 15.78 -12.70
N SER A 57 -27.07 16.91 -12.20
CA SER A 57 -27.05 18.19 -12.92
C SER A 57 -25.62 18.70 -13.16
N LYS A 58 -24.70 18.45 -12.23
CA LYS A 58 -23.27 18.74 -12.42
C LYS A 58 -22.64 17.82 -13.45
N LEU A 59 -22.79 16.50 -13.32
CA LEU A 59 -22.15 15.54 -14.21
C LEU A 59 -22.68 15.65 -15.65
N SER A 60 -24.00 15.81 -15.83
CA SER A 60 -24.63 15.99 -17.15
C SER A 60 -24.26 17.29 -17.88
N THR A 61 -23.69 18.27 -17.17
CA THR A 61 -23.24 19.57 -17.73
C THR A 61 -21.73 19.77 -17.64
N THR A 62 -20.97 18.78 -17.17
CA THR A 62 -19.52 18.88 -17.01
C THR A 62 -18.83 18.83 -18.37
N VAL A 63 -18.08 19.88 -18.70
CA VAL A 63 -17.21 19.93 -19.88
C VAL A 63 -15.93 19.16 -19.60
N ARG A 64 -15.69 18.06 -20.33
CA ARG A 64 -14.43 17.29 -20.27
C ARG A 64 -13.47 17.73 -21.36
N GLY A 65 -12.37 18.36 -20.95
CA GLY A 65 -11.34 18.84 -21.87
C GLY A 65 -11.90 19.84 -22.89
N LYS A 66 -11.82 19.51 -24.18
CA LYS A 66 -12.31 20.35 -25.29
C LYS A 66 -13.65 19.89 -25.89
N ILE A 67 -14.32 18.89 -25.29
CA ILE A 67 -15.54 18.31 -25.84
C ILE A 67 -16.69 18.53 -24.86
N ASN A 68 -17.73 19.23 -25.32
CA ASN A 68 -19.01 19.29 -24.62
C ASN A 68 -19.75 17.96 -24.83
N THR A 69 -19.50 16.97 -23.97
CA THR A 69 -20.25 15.72 -23.94
C THR A 69 -21.57 15.94 -23.19
N ASN A 70 -22.66 16.15 -23.93
CA ASN A 70 -24.02 16.20 -23.37
C ASN A 70 -24.51 14.77 -22.99
N SER A 71 -23.72 14.07 -22.18
CA SER A 71 -23.92 12.66 -21.83
C SER A 71 -23.08 12.29 -20.59
N LEU A 72 -23.67 11.51 -19.69
CA LEU A 72 -22.93 10.83 -18.62
C LEU A 72 -22.08 9.69 -19.19
N ASP A 73 -20.85 9.54 -18.71
CA ASP A 73 -19.95 8.46 -19.08
C ASP A 73 -19.91 7.31 -18.05
N ASP A 74 -19.15 6.25 -18.34
CA ASP A 74 -19.03 5.09 -17.44
C ASP A 74 -18.35 5.43 -16.09
N ASN A 75 -17.56 6.51 -16.02
CA ASN A 75 -16.96 6.96 -14.76
C ASN A 75 -18.01 7.68 -13.91
N ASP A 76 -18.87 8.51 -14.52
CA ASP A 76 -20.00 9.18 -13.86
C ASP A 76 -20.94 8.16 -13.23
N TYR A 77 -21.37 7.17 -14.02
CA TYR A 77 -22.20 6.08 -13.52
C TYR A 77 -21.49 5.26 -12.45
N SER A 78 -20.19 4.98 -12.59
CA SER A 78 -19.41 4.26 -11.56
C SER A 78 -19.35 5.02 -10.23
N PHE A 79 -19.14 6.33 -10.30
CA PHE A 79 -19.08 7.20 -9.13
C PHE A 79 -20.45 7.36 -8.47
N MET A 80 -21.50 7.66 -9.25
CA MET A 80 -22.86 7.78 -8.74
C MET A 80 -23.36 6.46 -8.14
N ASN A 81 -23.02 5.32 -8.74
CA ASN A 81 -23.39 4.01 -8.21
C ASN A 81 -22.70 3.70 -6.88
N TYR A 82 -21.39 4.00 -6.76
CA TYR A 82 -20.70 3.90 -5.48
C TYR A 82 -21.34 4.82 -4.43
N TRP A 83 -21.57 6.09 -4.77
CA TRP A 83 -22.14 7.08 -3.86
C TRP A 83 -23.49 6.60 -3.29
N ILE A 84 -24.45 6.20 -4.14
CA ILE A 84 -25.76 5.78 -3.63
C ILE A 84 -25.71 4.49 -2.82
N ASN A 85 -24.91 3.49 -3.23
CA ASN A 85 -24.74 2.26 -2.45
C ASN A 85 -24.14 2.57 -1.07
N TYR A 86 -23.10 3.41 -1.01
CA TYR A 86 -22.49 3.83 0.25
C TYR A 86 -23.47 4.61 1.13
N THR A 87 -24.20 5.58 0.56
CA THR A 87 -25.23 6.37 1.25
C THR A 87 -26.37 5.51 1.82
N LEU A 88 -26.74 4.42 1.14
CA LEU A 88 -27.81 3.52 1.57
C LEU A 88 -27.35 2.40 2.51
N THR A 89 -26.05 2.25 2.81
CA THR A 89 -25.50 1.17 3.68
C THR A 89 -26.18 1.06 5.05
N SER A 90 -26.69 2.18 5.60
CA SER A 90 -27.42 2.21 6.89
C SER A 90 -28.89 1.80 6.79
N SER A 91 -29.39 1.53 5.58
CA SER A 91 -30.76 1.14 5.29
C SER A 91 -30.80 -0.27 4.68
N ASN A 92 -31.86 -1.03 4.95
CA ASN A 92 -32.08 -2.34 4.32
C ASN A 92 -32.80 -2.20 2.98
N VAL A 93 -32.29 -1.31 2.12
CA VAL A 93 -32.87 -0.97 0.81
C VAL A 93 -31.81 -1.12 -0.27
N ASP A 94 -32.16 -1.85 -1.33
CA ASP A 94 -31.29 -2.05 -2.48
C ASP A 94 -31.11 -0.74 -3.27
N ALA A 95 -29.86 -0.42 -3.62
CA ALA A 95 -29.52 0.82 -4.31
C ALA A 95 -30.01 0.87 -5.77
N SER A 96 -30.09 -0.28 -6.46
CA SER A 96 -30.64 -0.37 -7.80
C SER A 96 -32.16 -0.13 -7.78
N ASP A 97 -32.87 -0.75 -6.83
CA ASP A 97 -34.31 -0.54 -6.66
C ASP A 97 -34.64 0.90 -6.24
N TYR A 98 -33.85 1.48 -5.32
CA TYR A 98 -34.00 2.87 -4.89
C TYR A 98 -33.86 3.86 -6.05
N ILE A 99 -32.80 3.72 -6.88
CA ILE A 99 -32.59 4.60 -8.04
C ILE A 99 -33.66 4.40 -9.11
N LYS A 100 -34.14 3.17 -9.31
CA LYS A 100 -35.21 2.87 -10.26
C LYS A 100 -36.54 3.53 -9.88
N GLU A 101 -36.93 3.48 -8.61
CA GLU A 101 -38.12 4.18 -8.12
C GLU A 101 -37.91 5.70 -8.18
N LEU A 102 -36.75 6.20 -7.72
CA LEU A 102 -36.44 7.63 -7.72
C LEU A 102 -36.49 8.22 -9.13
N TYR A 103 -35.87 7.56 -10.10
CA TYR A 103 -35.91 7.95 -11.50
C TYR A 103 -37.36 8.01 -12.04
N THR A 104 -38.18 7.02 -11.69
CA THR A 104 -39.59 6.96 -12.11
C THR A 104 -40.37 8.15 -11.55
N LYS A 105 -40.26 8.43 -10.24
CA LYS A 105 -40.92 9.56 -9.59
C LYS A 105 -40.49 10.93 -10.13
N LEU A 106 -39.19 11.11 -10.37
CA LEU A 106 -38.67 12.36 -10.96
C LEU A 106 -39.18 12.54 -12.39
N LYS A 107 -39.19 11.47 -13.19
CA LYS A 107 -39.68 11.47 -14.57
C LYS A 107 -41.18 11.73 -14.69
N ASP A 108 -41.98 11.18 -13.77
CA ASP A 108 -43.42 11.40 -13.72
C ASP A 108 -43.77 12.81 -13.21
N SER A 109 -42.89 13.42 -12.39
CA SER A 109 -43.04 14.80 -11.92
C SER A 109 -42.72 15.82 -13.01
N ASP A 110 -41.51 15.77 -13.59
CA ASP A 110 -41.17 16.49 -14.84
C ASP A 110 -39.90 15.89 -15.48
N LYS A 111 -40.09 15.03 -16.48
CA LYS A 111 -39.00 14.40 -17.23
C LYS A 111 -37.98 15.41 -17.80
N ASN A 112 -38.44 16.57 -18.29
CA ASN A 112 -37.60 17.49 -19.04
C ASN A 112 -36.81 18.43 -18.11
N ASN A 113 -37.36 18.76 -16.94
CA ASN A 113 -36.67 19.60 -15.95
C ASN A 113 -35.62 18.82 -15.15
N PHE A 114 -35.89 17.54 -14.81
CA PHE A 114 -34.95 16.74 -14.00
C PHE A 114 -33.85 16.05 -14.81
N PHE A 115 -34.08 15.69 -16.08
CA PHE A 115 -33.12 14.92 -16.88
C PHE A 115 -32.84 15.56 -18.25
N SER A 116 -31.80 16.39 -18.30
CA SER A 116 -31.33 17.10 -19.51
C SER A 116 -30.65 16.20 -20.55
N VAL A 117 -30.10 15.06 -20.12
CA VAL A 117 -29.42 14.06 -20.96
C VAL A 117 -29.94 12.66 -20.68
N ASN A 118 -29.73 11.73 -21.61
CA ASN A 118 -30.18 10.34 -21.46
C ASN A 118 -29.58 9.70 -20.18
N PHE A 119 -30.44 9.14 -19.34
CA PHE A 119 -30.07 8.53 -18.06
C PHE A 119 -30.35 7.03 -18.06
N LEU A 120 -29.30 6.24 -17.84
CA LEU A 120 -29.32 4.78 -17.89
C LEU A 120 -29.44 4.21 -16.47
N VAL A 121 -30.67 3.95 -16.03
CA VAL A 121 -30.98 3.38 -14.70
C VAL A 121 -30.26 2.04 -14.50
N GLU A 122 -30.15 1.23 -15.55
CA GLU A 122 -29.53 -0.10 -15.55
C GLU A 122 -28.01 -0.11 -15.31
N LYS A 123 -27.37 1.06 -15.30
CA LYS A 123 -25.97 1.22 -14.87
C LYS A 123 -25.83 1.14 -13.34
N PHE A 124 -26.92 1.39 -12.60
CA PHE A 124 -26.93 1.27 -11.14
C PHE A 124 -27.13 -0.18 -10.73
N LYS A 125 -26.28 -0.66 -9.82
CA LYS A 125 -26.21 -2.05 -9.37
C LYS A 125 -25.84 -2.10 -7.90
N SER A 126 -26.47 -3.02 -7.19
CA SER A 126 -26.15 -3.39 -5.82
C SER A 126 -24.67 -3.79 -5.70
N MET A 127 -23.97 -3.21 -4.74
CA MET A 127 -22.57 -3.52 -4.44
C MET A 127 -22.49 -4.35 -3.15
N LYS A 128 -21.54 -5.29 -3.08
CA LYS A 128 -21.29 -6.01 -1.83
C LYS A 128 -20.55 -5.09 -0.87
N LEU A 129 -20.77 -5.25 0.43
CA LEU A 129 -20.16 -4.41 1.46
C LEU A 129 -18.63 -4.30 1.33
N HIS A 130 -17.94 -5.42 1.07
CA HIS A 130 -16.49 -5.44 0.88
C HIS A 130 -16.00 -4.57 -0.31
N ASP A 131 -16.81 -4.38 -1.35
CA ASP A 131 -16.44 -3.56 -2.51
C ASP A 131 -16.55 -2.07 -2.17
N LEU A 132 -17.57 -1.73 -1.36
CA LEU A 132 -17.78 -0.38 -0.85
C LEU A 132 -16.70 0.01 0.15
N GLU A 133 -16.32 -0.90 1.04
CA GLU A 133 -15.22 -0.69 2.00
C GLU A 133 -13.87 -0.51 1.28
N ASN A 134 -13.58 -1.32 0.25
CA ASN A 134 -12.40 -1.16 -0.58
C ASN A 134 -12.36 0.19 -1.33
N ILE A 135 -13.49 0.64 -1.90
CA ILE A 135 -13.55 1.97 -2.54
C ILE A 135 -13.40 3.09 -1.51
N LYS A 136 -13.99 2.95 -0.32
CA LYS A 136 -13.82 3.92 0.77
C LYS A 136 -12.36 4.07 1.18
N ILE A 137 -11.66 2.95 1.39
CA ILE A 137 -10.22 2.94 1.73
C ILE A 137 -9.41 3.67 0.65
N LEU A 138 -9.72 3.48 -0.63
CA LEU A 138 -9.08 4.23 -1.71
C LEU A 138 -9.42 5.73 -1.67
N ILE A 139 -10.68 6.11 -1.41
CA ILE A 139 -11.07 7.53 -1.24
C ILE A 139 -10.26 8.17 -0.10
N ASP A 140 -10.13 7.48 1.02
CA ASP A 140 -9.35 7.96 2.17
C ASP A 140 -7.85 8.11 1.81
N LEU A 141 -7.26 7.14 1.08
CA LEU A 141 -5.89 7.27 0.54
C LEU A 141 -5.73 8.46 -0.41
N TYR A 142 -6.66 8.66 -1.36
CA TYR A 142 -6.62 9.82 -2.25
C TYR A 142 -6.79 11.15 -1.48
N ASN A 143 -7.60 11.19 -0.42
CA ASN A 143 -7.71 12.37 0.45
C ASN A 143 -6.39 12.68 1.17
N HIS A 144 -5.69 11.65 1.69
CA HIS A 144 -4.34 11.82 2.24
C HIS A 144 -3.32 12.27 1.19
N MET A 145 -3.37 11.71 -0.03
CA MET A 145 -2.52 12.11 -1.15
C MET A 145 -2.66 13.61 -1.47
N LEU A 146 -3.89 14.13 -1.53
CA LEU A 146 -4.17 15.55 -1.73
C LEU A 146 -3.72 16.42 -0.54
N LYS A 147 -3.85 15.91 0.69
CA LYS A 147 -3.33 16.59 1.89
C LYS A 147 -1.81 16.77 1.83
N VAL A 148 -1.07 15.73 1.42
CA VAL A 148 0.39 15.82 1.20
C VAL A 148 0.71 16.91 0.17
N ASN A 149 0.08 16.86 -1.01
CA ASN A 149 0.28 17.85 -2.07
C ASN A 149 0.06 19.29 -1.56
N SER A 150 -1.10 19.55 -0.94
CA SER A 150 -1.44 20.88 -0.40
C SER A 150 -0.47 21.36 0.68
N THR A 151 0.06 20.45 1.50
CA THR A 151 1.06 20.78 2.52
C THR A 151 2.40 21.12 1.88
N CYS A 152 2.86 20.31 0.93
CA CYS A 152 4.14 20.52 0.25
C CYS A 152 4.18 21.80 -0.59
N SER A 153 3.09 22.13 -1.31
CA SER A 153 2.95 23.44 -1.98
C SER A 153 2.97 24.60 -0.99
N GLY A 154 2.29 24.48 0.16
CA GLY A 154 2.32 25.51 1.20
C GLY A 154 3.67 25.66 1.93
N CYS A 155 4.55 24.64 1.86
CA CYS A 155 5.93 24.73 2.30
C CYS A 155 6.80 25.56 1.33
N GLU A 156 6.46 25.60 0.04
CA GLU A 156 7.18 26.35 -1.01
C GLU A 156 7.11 27.85 -0.81
N GLU A 157 5.92 28.35 -0.49
CA GLU A 157 5.69 29.77 -0.17
C GLU A 157 6.46 30.24 1.08
N LYS A 158 6.83 29.32 1.98
CA LYS A 158 7.37 29.62 3.33
C LYS A 158 8.84 29.22 3.51
N GLY A 159 9.38 28.37 2.65
CA GLY A 159 10.73 27.81 2.78
C GLY A 159 10.90 26.77 3.89
N GLU A 160 9.82 26.21 4.45
CA GLU A 160 9.87 25.28 5.60
C GLU A 160 9.31 23.89 5.26
N TYR A 161 10.19 22.92 4.96
CA TYR A 161 9.81 21.59 4.44
C TYR A 161 9.53 20.50 5.48
N THR A 162 9.73 20.79 6.77
CA THR A 162 9.56 19.81 7.86
C THR A 162 8.16 19.18 7.85
N SER A 163 7.12 19.98 7.56
CA SER A 163 5.73 19.51 7.47
C SER A 163 5.49 18.59 6.27
N CYS A 164 5.98 18.97 5.08
CA CYS A 164 5.89 18.14 3.88
C CYS A 164 6.57 16.77 4.05
N LEU A 165 7.78 16.75 4.63
CA LEU A 165 8.51 15.53 4.96
C LEU A 165 7.76 14.63 5.95
N LYS A 166 7.11 15.23 6.95
CA LYS A 166 6.32 14.50 7.94
C LYS A 166 5.07 13.88 7.30
N GLU A 167 4.25 14.68 6.61
CA GLU A 167 3.02 14.23 5.96
C GLU A 167 3.29 13.14 4.90
N THR A 168 4.36 13.29 4.11
CA THR A 168 4.82 12.26 3.16
C THR A 168 5.12 10.93 3.84
N ARG A 169 5.85 10.93 4.96
CA ARG A 169 6.15 9.70 5.72
C ARG A 169 4.89 9.08 6.32
N GLU A 170 4.00 9.89 6.89
CA GLU A 170 2.73 9.41 7.45
C GLU A 170 1.85 8.77 6.37
N PHE A 171 1.74 9.40 5.20
CA PHE A 171 1.02 8.84 4.05
C PHE A 171 1.65 7.53 3.54
N ASN A 172 2.97 7.48 3.41
CA ASN A 172 3.68 6.28 2.94
C ASN A 172 3.47 5.07 3.88
N GLU A 173 3.35 5.28 5.19
CA GLU A 173 3.01 4.21 6.14
C GLU A 173 1.52 3.81 6.08
N ILE A 174 0.59 4.77 5.88
CA ILE A 174 -0.84 4.46 5.68
C ILE A 174 -1.03 3.60 4.42
N TYR A 175 -0.39 3.98 3.30
CA TYR A 175 -0.43 3.22 2.04
C TYR A 175 0.09 1.78 2.21
N LYS A 176 1.24 1.60 2.88
CA LYS A 176 1.76 0.26 3.21
C LYS A 176 0.79 -0.52 4.08
N GLY A 177 0.19 0.12 5.08
CA GLY A 177 -0.80 -0.49 5.97
C GLY A 177 -2.01 -1.02 5.21
N VAL A 178 -2.54 -0.25 4.25
CA VAL A 178 -3.63 -0.70 3.37
C VAL A 178 -3.24 -1.95 2.59
N ILE A 179 -2.06 -1.95 1.94
CA ILE A 179 -1.58 -3.11 1.18
C ILE A 179 -1.43 -4.35 2.06
N ILE A 180 -0.77 -4.22 3.21
CA ILE A 180 -0.47 -5.34 4.12
C ILE A 180 -1.74 -5.97 4.69
N ASN A 181 -2.77 -5.16 4.97
CA ASN A 181 -4.03 -5.65 5.53
C ASN A 181 -4.98 -6.24 4.47
N CYS A 182 -4.67 -6.12 3.17
CA CYS A 182 -5.53 -6.54 2.05
C CYS A 182 -5.38 -8.02 1.64
N ILE A 183 -5.14 -8.90 2.61
CA ILE A 183 -4.93 -10.34 2.36
C ILE A 183 -6.31 -11.01 2.15
N ASP A 184 -6.40 -11.86 1.11
CA ASP A 184 -7.58 -12.65 0.73
C ASP A 184 -8.84 -11.87 0.30
N GLY A 185 -8.70 -10.98 -0.69
CA GLY A 185 -9.87 -10.41 -1.41
C GLY A 185 -9.62 -9.24 -2.37
N CYS A 186 -8.37 -8.76 -2.49
CA CYS A 186 -8.10 -7.41 -2.99
C CYS A 186 -7.59 -7.29 -4.44
N SER A 187 -7.81 -8.27 -5.33
CA SER A 187 -7.30 -8.22 -6.73
C SER A 187 -7.64 -6.91 -7.45
N ASP A 188 -8.86 -6.42 -7.26
CA ASP A 188 -9.38 -5.26 -7.97
C ASP A 188 -8.91 -3.93 -7.35
N ILE A 189 -8.51 -3.95 -6.06
CA ILE A 189 -7.93 -2.79 -5.39
C ILE A 189 -6.50 -2.52 -5.88
N TYR A 190 -5.72 -3.56 -6.21
CA TYR A 190 -4.30 -3.40 -6.56
C TYR A 190 -4.12 -2.57 -7.84
N ASN A 191 -4.98 -2.76 -8.84
CA ASN A 191 -4.99 -1.91 -10.05
C ASN A 191 -5.28 -0.42 -9.74
N ALA A 192 -6.05 -0.13 -8.70
CA ALA A 192 -6.32 1.24 -8.26
C ALA A 192 -5.18 1.80 -7.38
N LEU A 193 -4.51 0.95 -6.59
CA LEU A 193 -3.31 1.31 -5.83
C LEU A 193 -2.09 1.54 -6.73
N GLU A 194 -2.00 0.86 -7.87
CA GLU A 194 -1.02 1.12 -8.93
C GLU A 194 -1.25 2.50 -9.56
N LEU A 195 -2.49 2.83 -9.94
CA LEU A 195 -2.84 4.16 -10.45
C LEU A 195 -2.51 5.27 -9.45
N LEU A 196 -2.81 5.08 -8.16
CA LEU A 196 -2.47 6.02 -7.10
C LEU A 196 -0.95 6.13 -6.90
N ASN A 197 -0.22 5.01 -6.94
CA ASN A 197 1.25 5.01 -6.88
C ASN A 197 1.86 5.84 -8.02
N CYS A 198 1.43 5.59 -9.26
CA CYS A 198 1.89 6.34 -10.43
C CYS A 198 1.59 7.84 -10.30
N LYS A 199 0.35 8.21 -9.94
CA LYS A 199 -0.02 9.62 -9.72
C LYS A 199 0.84 10.27 -8.66
N TYR A 200 0.93 9.69 -7.46
CA TYR A 200 1.69 10.27 -6.37
C TYR A 200 3.18 10.45 -6.71
N ASN A 201 3.80 9.42 -7.29
CA ASN A 201 5.22 9.45 -7.62
C ASN A 201 5.53 10.45 -8.75
N GLN A 202 4.66 10.57 -9.76
CA GLN A 202 4.89 11.47 -10.90
C GLN A 202 4.42 12.92 -10.65
N GLU A 203 3.22 13.11 -10.09
CA GLU A 203 2.60 14.43 -9.95
C GLU A 203 3.06 15.17 -8.69
N ILE A 204 3.46 14.45 -7.63
CA ILE A 204 3.84 15.05 -6.33
C ILE A 204 5.33 14.83 -6.03
N ILE A 205 5.80 13.58 -5.95
CA ILE A 205 7.19 13.30 -5.55
C ILE A 205 8.20 13.84 -6.56
N ALA A 206 8.03 13.52 -7.85
CA ALA A 206 8.95 14.00 -8.89
C ALA A 206 8.92 15.53 -9.06
N TYR A 207 7.75 16.16 -8.92
CA TYR A 207 7.62 17.62 -8.91
C TYR A 207 8.43 18.26 -7.77
N HIS A 208 8.19 17.86 -6.52
CA HIS A 208 8.88 18.47 -5.38
C HIS A 208 10.38 18.10 -5.34
N ASN A 209 10.76 16.87 -5.67
CA ASN A 209 12.18 16.45 -5.69
C ASN A 209 13.00 17.11 -6.82
N ALA A 210 12.36 17.72 -7.83
CA ALA A 210 13.04 18.50 -8.86
C ALA A 210 13.36 19.95 -8.40
N LEU A 211 12.78 20.41 -7.29
CA LEU A 211 12.95 21.78 -6.81
C LEU A 211 14.21 21.90 -5.95
N SER A 212 15.03 22.92 -6.25
CA SER A 212 16.44 23.00 -5.81
C SER A 212 16.66 23.11 -4.30
N TYR A 213 15.65 23.50 -3.53
CA TYR A 213 15.73 23.58 -2.06
C TYR A 213 15.68 22.20 -1.38
N LEU A 214 15.27 21.13 -2.07
CA LEU A 214 15.15 19.76 -1.53
C LEU A 214 16.42 18.90 -1.74
N GLU A 215 17.51 19.49 -2.20
CA GLU A 215 18.76 18.82 -2.63
C GLU A 215 19.30 17.78 -1.64
N PHE A 216 19.09 17.98 -0.33
CA PHE A 216 19.56 17.10 0.75
C PHE A 216 18.47 16.27 1.46
N ASN A 217 17.18 16.47 1.16
CA ASN A 217 16.05 15.87 1.89
C ASN A 217 14.96 15.34 0.95
N LYS A 218 15.33 14.61 -0.11
CA LYS A 218 14.37 14.07 -1.08
C LYS A 218 13.24 13.28 -0.42
N LEU A 219 12.03 13.47 -0.92
CA LEU A 219 10.83 12.74 -0.53
C LEU A 219 10.91 11.28 -1.02
N ASP A 220 10.50 10.35 -0.16
CA ASP A 220 10.49 8.92 -0.44
C ASP A 220 9.34 8.53 -1.39
N GLU A 221 9.66 7.90 -2.51
CA GLU A 221 8.69 7.36 -3.47
C GLU A 221 7.87 6.20 -2.87
N LEU A 222 6.58 6.15 -3.19
CA LEU A 222 5.75 4.98 -2.92
C LEU A 222 6.28 3.78 -3.69
N GLN A 223 6.52 2.69 -2.98
CA GLN A 223 6.92 1.41 -3.59
C GLN A 223 5.69 0.68 -4.15
N ASP A 224 5.89 -0.08 -5.23
CA ASP A 224 4.83 -0.93 -5.79
C ASP A 224 4.29 -1.93 -4.75
N TYR A 225 3.00 -2.30 -4.86
CA TYR A 225 2.35 -3.18 -3.91
C TYR A 225 3.01 -4.58 -3.84
N ASN A 226 3.53 -5.12 -4.95
CA ASN A 226 4.26 -6.39 -4.92
C ASN A 226 5.57 -6.26 -4.13
N PHE A 227 6.25 -5.12 -4.24
CA PHE A 227 7.43 -4.84 -3.43
C PHE A 227 7.06 -4.75 -1.95
N VAL A 228 6.02 -3.99 -1.59
CA VAL A 228 5.54 -3.85 -0.20
C VAL A 228 5.17 -5.21 0.41
N LEU A 229 4.39 -6.03 -0.29
CA LEU A 229 4.02 -7.38 0.17
C LEU A 229 5.24 -8.30 0.31
N LYS A 230 6.14 -8.31 -0.67
CA LYS A 230 7.39 -9.10 -0.63
C LYS A 230 8.29 -8.67 0.52
N GLU A 231 8.43 -7.36 0.75
CA GLU A 231 9.23 -6.81 1.84
C GLU A 231 8.63 -7.16 3.20
N HIS A 232 7.31 -6.98 3.36
CA HIS A 232 6.58 -7.35 4.58
C HIS A 232 6.79 -8.83 4.92
N ASN A 233 6.51 -9.72 3.97
CA ASN A 233 6.62 -11.17 4.17
C ASN A 233 8.07 -11.59 4.43
N THR A 234 9.05 -10.95 3.78
CA THR A 234 10.48 -11.20 4.03
C THR A 234 10.92 -10.68 5.40
N LYS A 235 10.45 -9.51 5.85
CA LYS A 235 10.74 -8.95 7.19
C LYS A 235 10.12 -9.82 8.28
N GLN A 236 8.88 -10.28 8.09
CA GLN A 236 8.20 -11.20 8.99
C GLN A 236 8.95 -12.55 9.08
N PHE A 237 9.32 -13.14 7.94
CA PHE A 237 10.13 -14.37 7.90
C PHE A 237 11.50 -14.19 8.57
N LYS A 238 12.19 -13.07 8.33
CA LYS A 238 13.45 -12.76 9.02
C LYS A 238 13.29 -12.66 10.53
N LYS A 239 12.26 -11.97 11.04
CA LYS A 239 11.95 -11.91 12.50
C LYS A 239 11.69 -13.31 13.09
N ILE A 240 10.96 -14.16 12.37
CA ILE A 240 10.67 -15.55 12.77
C ILE A 240 11.95 -16.41 12.78
N LEU A 241 12.89 -16.17 11.86
CA LEU A 241 14.13 -16.94 11.76
C LEU A 241 15.21 -16.50 12.76
N THR A 242 15.39 -15.20 13.00
CA THR A 242 16.50 -14.71 13.82
C THR A 242 16.31 -14.86 15.32
N ILE A 243 15.07 -14.82 15.82
CA ILE A 243 14.79 -14.75 17.27
C ILE A 243 14.80 -16.13 17.95
N PRO A 244 14.12 -17.19 17.45
CA PRO A 244 14.02 -18.48 18.14
C PRO A 244 14.94 -19.57 17.58
N ILE A 245 15.43 -19.45 16.34
CA ILE A 245 16.08 -20.56 15.62
C ILE A 245 17.61 -20.41 15.58
N LEU A 246 18.13 -19.21 15.36
CA LEU A 246 19.59 -18.98 15.39
C LEU A 246 20.19 -19.27 16.78
N PHE A 247 19.55 -18.79 17.85
CA PHE A 247 20.13 -18.87 19.21
C PHE A 247 20.35 -20.32 19.68
N PRO A 248 19.39 -21.26 19.54
CA PRO A 248 19.61 -22.66 19.88
C PRO A 248 20.58 -23.37 18.93
N ILE A 249 20.61 -23.03 17.63
CA ILE A 249 21.57 -23.64 16.68
C ILE A 249 22.99 -23.22 17.02
N PHE A 250 23.24 -21.93 17.30
CA PHE A 250 24.54 -21.46 17.77
C PHE A 250 24.91 -22.09 19.12
N GLY A 251 23.97 -22.21 20.07
CA GLY A 251 24.20 -22.89 21.34
C GLY A 251 24.53 -24.38 21.18
N LEU A 252 23.84 -25.10 20.30
CA LEU A 252 24.08 -26.52 20.01
C LEU A 252 25.44 -26.73 19.33
N LEU A 253 25.79 -25.89 18.34
CA LEU A 253 27.10 -25.90 17.69
C LEU A 253 28.22 -25.59 18.69
N PHE A 254 28.02 -24.60 19.57
CA PHE A 254 28.97 -24.26 20.61
C PHE A 254 29.19 -25.44 21.58
N MET A 255 28.11 -26.12 22.02
CA MET A 255 28.25 -27.32 22.84
C MET A 255 28.94 -28.48 22.08
N LEU A 256 28.68 -28.67 20.78
CA LEU A 256 29.36 -29.70 19.97
C LEU A 256 30.88 -29.49 19.88
N PHE A 257 31.36 -28.24 19.83
CA PHE A 257 32.80 -27.94 19.80
C PHE A 257 33.47 -27.99 21.19
N PHE A 258 32.79 -27.49 22.23
CA PHE A 258 33.39 -27.25 23.54
C PHE A 258 33.01 -28.26 24.65
N SER A 259 32.02 -29.14 24.45
CA SER A 259 31.61 -30.11 25.48
C SER A 259 32.35 -31.45 25.38
N ASN A 260 33.09 -31.80 26.43
CA ASN A 260 33.79 -33.09 26.56
C ASN A 260 32.87 -34.33 26.51
N VAL A 261 31.56 -34.16 26.74
CA VAL A 261 30.54 -35.23 26.63
C VAL A 261 30.43 -35.78 25.21
N LEU A 262 30.63 -34.94 24.19
CA LEU A 262 30.59 -35.33 22.77
C LEU A 262 31.98 -35.66 22.20
N SER A 263 32.98 -35.85 23.08
CA SER A 263 34.34 -36.27 22.73
C SER A 263 34.39 -37.48 21.75
N PRO A 264 33.56 -38.54 21.89
CA PRO A 264 33.57 -39.65 20.92
C PRO A 264 33.18 -39.21 19.50
N PHE A 265 32.21 -38.30 19.35
CA PHE A 265 31.80 -37.74 18.06
C PHE A 265 32.86 -36.80 17.47
N ARG A 266 33.51 -36.00 18.32
CA ARG A 266 34.63 -35.14 17.91
C ARG A 266 35.84 -35.98 17.47
N GLN A 267 36.14 -37.07 18.18
CA GLN A 267 37.18 -38.03 17.79
C GLN A 267 36.83 -38.78 16.50
N PHE A 268 35.56 -39.14 16.28
CA PHE A 268 35.09 -39.76 15.03
C PHE A 268 35.28 -38.82 13.82
N LEU A 269 34.85 -37.55 13.94
CA LEU A 269 35.03 -36.55 12.87
C LEU A 269 36.50 -36.21 12.62
N LEU A 270 37.31 -36.04 13.68
CA LEU A 270 38.76 -35.87 13.54
C LEU A 270 39.44 -37.13 12.97
N GLY A 271 38.90 -38.32 13.27
CA GLY A 271 39.34 -39.60 12.72
C GLY A 271 39.13 -39.66 11.21
N GLU A 272 37.93 -39.32 10.73
CA GLU A 272 37.63 -39.25 9.30
C GLU A 272 38.44 -38.17 8.57
N ILE A 273 38.55 -36.96 9.14
CA ILE A 273 39.40 -35.90 8.56
C ILE A 273 40.87 -36.36 8.46
N ASN A 274 41.39 -37.04 9.49
CA ASN A 274 42.73 -37.61 9.43
C ASN A 274 42.84 -38.80 8.47
N MET A 275 41.80 -39.63 8.31
CA MET A 275 41.80 -40.75 7.36
C MET A 275 41.78 -40.26 5.91
N ILE A 276 41.00 -39.22 5.62
CA ILE A 276 40.99 -38.50 4.34
C ILE A 276 42.35 -37.85 4.09
N ARG A 277 42.93 -37.15 5.09
CA ARG A 277 44.27 -36.53 5.00
C ARG A 277 45.36 -37.57 4.74
N ASN A 278 45.31 -38.71 5.41
CA ASN A 278 46.31 -39.77 5.28
C ASN A 278 46.17 -40.52 3.95
N ARG A 279 44.94 -40.73 3.43
CA ARG A 279 44.73 -41.19 2.05
C ARG A 279 45.29 -40.20 1.03
N GLY A 280 45.06 -38.90 1.22
CA GLY A 280 45.62 -37.84 0.38
C GLY A 280 47.16 -37.82 0.38
N MET A 281 47.80 -38.01 1.54
CA MET A 281 49.26 -38.10 1.64
C MET A 281 49.85 -39.39 1.05
N LEU A 282 49.13 -40.52 1.10
CA LEU A 282 49.62 -41.77 0.53
C LEU A 282 49.55 -41.80 -1.01
N GLN A 283 48.67 -40.98 -1.61
CA GLN A 283 48.40 -40.99 -3.04
C GLN A 283 49.08 -39.84 -3.81
N TYR A 284 49.70 -38.89 -3.12
CA TYR A 284 50.43 -37.78 -3.75
C TYR A 284 51.79 -37.56 -3.10
N GLY A 285 52.84 -38.04 -3.78
CA GLY A 285 54.22 -37.81 -3.36
C GLY A 285 54.58 -36.34 -3.33
N SER A 286 55.13 -35.90 -2.19
CA SER A 286 55.98 -34.71 -2.03
C SER A 286 55.71 -33.50 -2.95
N ASN A 287 54.58 -32.81 -2.80
CA ASN A 287 54.48 -31.40 -3.21
C ASN A 287 53.45 -30.59 -2.40
N LYS A 288 53.98 -29.95 -1.35
CA LYS A 288 53.64 -28.66 -0.70
C LYS A 288 52.23 -28.02 -0.83
N LEU A 289 51.86 -27.42 0.30
CA LEU A 289 51.03 -26.19 0.47
C LEU A 289 49.50 -26.34 0.35
N LEU A 290 48.83 -26.62 1.49
CA LEU A 290 48.08 -25.61 2.29
C LEU A 290 47.13 -26.28 3.30
N LEU A 291 47.64 -26.76 4.44
CA LEU A 291 46.83 -27.09 5.63
C LEU A 291 47.68 -26.92 6.90
N ARG A 292 48.18 -25.69 7.13
CA ARG A 292 48.75 -25.31 8.44
C ARG A 292 47.60 -24.97 9.38
N SER A 293 47.10 -25.97 10.11
CA SER A 293 46.24 -25.73 11.28
C SER A 293 46.98 -24.81 12.25
N SER A 294 46.25 -23.81 12.74
CA SER A 294 46.75 -22.79 13.68
C SER A 294 46.48 -23.19 15.14
N ASP A 295 46.53 -24.49 15.45
CA ASP A 295 46.33 -25.03 16.80
C ASP A 295 47.59 -25.78 17.23
N HIS A 296 48.59 -25.04 17.73
CA HIS A 296 49.70 -25.60 18.48
C HIS A 296 49.77 -24.98 19.87
N ASP A 297 48.76 -25.31 20.68
CA ASP A 297 48.80 -25.02 22.11
C ASP A 297 49.74 -26.01 22.81
N ASN A 298 50.81 -25.44 23.35
CA ASN A 298 51.89 -26.13 24.04
C ASN A 298 51.40 -26.99 25.22
N THR A 299 51.44 -28.32 25.11
CA THR A 299 51.31 -29.24 26.26
C THR A 299 52.19 -30.49 26.15
N THR A 300 53.50 -30.31 26.05
CA THR A 300 54.45 -31.32 26.54
C THR A 300 55.77 -30.68 26.98
N PHE A 301 56.01 -30.65 28.29
CA PHE A 301 57.36 -30.46 28.83
C PHE A 301 58.15 -31.76 28.59
N GLY A 302 59.20 -31.71 27.78
CA GLY A 302 60.05 -32.85 27.45
C GLY A 302 61.45 -32.39 27.12
N TYR A 303 62.41 -32.75 27.98
CA TYR A 303 63.82 -32.35 27.91
C TYR A 303 64.50 -32.99 26.69
N GLY A 304 65.27 -32.23 25.92
CA GLY A 304 66.02 -32.73 24.77
C GLY A 304 66.78 -31.64 24.02
N ASP A 305 68.11 -31.74 23.99
CA ASP A 305 69.03 -30.73 23.47
C ASP A 305 68.86 -30.44 21.95
N TYR A 306 69.18 -29.21 21.51
CA TYR A 306 70.44 -28.91 20.79
C TYR A 306 70.48 -27.49 20.16
N ASN A 307 71.39 -26.67 20.70
CA ASN A 307 72.25 -25.67 20.04
C ASN A 307 71.68 -24.67 18.99
N ILE A 308 71.52 -23.42 19.43
CA ILE A 308 71.49 -22.23 18.56
C ILE A 308 72.92 -21.68 18.40
N GLY A 309 73.45 -21.65 17.18
CA GLY A 309 74.71 -20.99 16.86
C GLY A 309 74.50 -19.57 16.34
N TYR A 310 75.14 -18.58 16.97
CA TYR A 310 75.11 -17.18 16.53
C TYR A 310 76.25 -16.87 15.56
N TYR A 311 75.93 -16.13 14.48
CA TYR A 311 76.89 -15.28 13.79
C TYR A 311 76.35 -13.86 13.79
N SER A 312 77.06 -12.97 14.50
CA SER A 312 76.86 -11.53 14.39
C SER A 312 77.83 -10.97 13.35
N VAL A 313 77.32 -10.14 12.45
CA VAL A 313 78.11 -9.20 11.67
C VAL A 313 77.75 -7.81 12.19
N ARG A 314 78.76 -7.03 12.57
CA ARG A 314 78.58 -5.63 12.98
C ARG A 314 78.63 -4.74 11.76
N ASP A 315 77.73 -3.77 11.71
CA ASP A 315 77.81 -2.65 10.77
C ASP A 315 78.99 -1.72 11.12
N ALA A 316 79.46 -1.01 10.10
CA ALA A 316 80.26 0.21 10.17
C ALA A 316 79.86 1.12 9.00
#